data_AF-A0A511D8T8-F1
#
_entry.id   AF-A0A511D8T8-F1
#
_cell.length_a   1.000
_cell.length_b   1.000
_cell.length_c   1.000
_cell.angle_alpha   90.00
_cell.angle_beta   90.00
_cell.angle_gamma   90.00
#
_symmetry.space_group_name_H-M   'P 1'
#
loop_
_entity.id
_entity.type
_entity.pdbx_description
1 polymer ?
#
loop_
_entity_poly.entity_id
_entity_poly.type
_entity_poly.pdbx_seq_one_letter_code
_entity_poly.pdbx_strand_id
1 'polypeptide(L)'
;MFRYTQTVTVWVEMRDRTGDFVRSGERDLPGCVISPRSVSEVGSTELDTGRRGTVSTGLNLYVPPGSGLTPNHRVRLPDGTVWSVVGHPALWQSPFTGWHPGDQVELQRVEG
;
A
#
# COMPACT_ATOMS: atom_id res chain seq x y z
N MET A 1 19.79 -2.17 1.87
CA MET A 1 19.37 -1.26 0.79
C MET A 1 18.80 -2.11 -0.34
N PHE A 2 17.51 -1.95 -0.66
CA PHE A 2 16.87 -2.73 -1.73
C PHE A 2 17.36 -2.23 -3.10
N ARG A 3 17.71 -3.14 -4.03
CA ARG A 3 18.23 -2.77 -5.36
C ARG A 3 17.16 -2.24 -6.33
N TYR A 4 15.88 -2.51 -6.06
CA TYR A 4 14.74 -2.09 -6.88
C TYR A 4 13.79 -1.22 -6.06
N THR A 5 14.27 -0.05 -5.64
CA THR A 5 13.41 0.92 -4.96
C THR A 5 12.65 1.77 -5.98
N GLN A 6 11.42 2.10 -5.63
CA GLN A 6 10.52 2.91 -6.43
C GLN A 6 10.03 4.08 -5.60
N THR A 7 9.73 5.19 -6.26
CA THR A 7 9.06 6.34 -5.64
C THR A 7 7.56 6.15 -5.81
N VAL A 8 6.82 6.18 -4.70
CA VAL A 8 5.36 6.17 -4.71
C VAL A 8 4.84 7.51 -4.27
N THR A 9 3.73 7.97 -4.83
CA THR A 9 3.10 9.22 -4.40
C THR A 9 1.98 8.90 -3.42
N VAL A 10 1.94 9.61 -2.30
CA VAL A 10 0.95 9.37 -1.24
C VAL A 10 0.21 10.65 -0.90
N TRP A 11 -1.09 10.54 -0.60
CA TRP A 11 -1.90 11.65 -0.11
C TRP A 11 -2.94 11.14 0.88
N VAL A 12 -3.49 12.04 1.69
CA VAL A 12 -4.66 11.74 2.52
C VAL A 12 -5.90 12.15 1.75
N GLU A 13 -6.89 11.27 1.72
CA GLU A 13 -8.21 11.57 1.19
C GLU A 13 -9.11 11.98 2.37
N MET A 14 -9.53 13.25 2.38
CA MET A 14 -10.42 13.80 3.42
C MET A 14 -11.74 14.22 2.79
N ARG A 15 -12.83 14.17 3.57
CA ARG A 15 -14.09 14.79 3.17
C ARG A 15 -14.09 16.26 3.55
N ASP A 16 -14.50 17.11 2.62
CA ASP A 16 -14.76 18.51 2.91
C ASP A 16 -16.09 18.69 3.67
N ARG A 17 -16.43 19.94 4.02
CA ARG A 17 -17.70 20.27 4.69
C ARG A 17 -18.95 19.92 3.87
N THR A 18 -18.79 19.73 2.57
CA THR A 18 -19.84 19.47 1.58
C THR A 18 -20.03 17.96 1.35
N GLY A 19 -19.07 17.16 1.80
CA GLY A 19 -19.05 15.70 1.67
C GLY A 19 -18.20 15.18 0.50
N ASP A 20 -17.56 16.08 -0.25
CA ASP A 20 -16.70 15.78 -1.39
C ASP A 20 -15.31 15.35 -0.93
N PHE A 21 -14.71 14.42 -1.67
CA PHE A 21 -13.34 13.97 -1.38
C PHE A 21 -12.31 14.97 -1.91
N VAL A 22 -11.46 15.45 -1.01
CA VAL A 22 -10.35 16.35 -1.32
C VAL A 22 -9.04 15.66 -0.98
N ARG A 23 -8.07 15.78 -1.90
CA ARG A 23 -6.70 15.28 -1.70
C ARG A 23 -5.91 16.32 -0.93
N SER A 24 -5.22 15.90 0.11
CA SER A 24 -4.39 16.77 0.94
C SER A 24 -3.07 16.09 1.29
N GLY A 25 -2.01 16.90 1.43
CA GLY A 25 -0.69 16.42 1.86
C GLY A 25 -0.05 15.46 0.85
N GLU A 26 -0.26 15.70 -0.45
CA GLU A 26 0.38 14.92 -1.51
C GLU A 26 1.91 15.07 -1.42
N ARG A 27 2.61 13.94 -1.38
CA ARG A 27 4.07 13.90 -1.33
C ARG A 27 4.61 12.62 -1.95
N ASP A 28 5.84 12.69 -2.43
CA ASP A 28 6.57 11.54 -2.93
C ASP A 28 7.32 10.84 -1.80
N LEU A 29 7.21 9.51 -1.78
CA LEU A 29 7.88 8.62 -0.84
C LEU A 29 8.88 7.74 -1.61
N PRO A 30 10.17 8.12 -1.63
CA PRO A 30 11.20 7.33 -2.30
C PRO A 30 11.59 6.10 -1.47
N GLY A 31 12.33 5.17 -2.07
CA GLY A 31 12.90 4.04 -1.33
C GLY A 31 11.92 2.89 -1.07
N CYS A 32 10.76 2.87 -1.72
CA CYS A 32 9.72 1.88 -1.47
C CYS A 32 9.94 0.61 -2.31
N VAL A 33 9.51 -0.54 -1.79
CA VAL A 33 9.49 -1.81 -2.53
C VAL A 33 8.06 -2.34 -2.55
N ILE A 34 7.61 -2.75 -3.73
CA ILE A 34 6.27 -3.28 -3.95
C ILE A 34 6.41 -4.78 -4.21
N SER A 35 5.62 -5.59 -3.50
CA SER A 35 5.55 -7.03 -3.71
C SER A 35 4.09 -7.45 -3.82
N PRO A 36 3.72 -8.33 -4.77
CA PRO A 36 2.41 -8.97 -4.74
C PRO A 36 2.20 -9.67 -3.40
N ARG A 37 1.01 -9.53 -2.81
CA ARG A 37 0.66 -10.35 -1.65
C ARG A 37 0.47 -11.78 -2.14
N SER A 38 1.40 -12.67 -1.81
CA SER A 38 1.23 -14.10 -2.06
C SER A 38 0.10 -14.62 -1.17
N VAL A 39 -0.98 -15.09 -1.78
CA VAL A 39 -2.01 -15.87 -1.08
C VAL A 39 -1.46 -17.28 -0.95
N SER A 40 -0.77 -17.58 0.16
CA SER A 40 -0.34 -18.93 0.46
C SER A 40 -1.56 -19.80 0.81
N GLU A 41 -2.04 -20.53 -0.19
CA GLU A 41 -2.69 -21.84 -0.16
C GLU A 41 -3.82 -22.09 0.87
N VAL A 42 -5.00 -21.51 0.60
CA VAL A 42 -6.25 -22.29 0.48
C VAL A 42 -7.02 -21.73 -0.71
N GLY A 43 -6.94 -22.42 -1.86
CA GLY A 43 -7.78 -22.11 -3.03
C GLY A 43 -7.15 -21.15 -4.03
N SER A 44 -6.03 -21.55 -4.64
CA SER A 44 -5.68 -21.07 -5.98
C SER A 44 -6.73 -21.56 -6.96
N THR A 45 -7.84 -20.83 -7.09
CA THR A 45 -8.68 -20.93 -8.29
C THR A 45 -8.30 -19.74 -9.15
N GLU A 46 -7.44 -20.02 -10.13
CA GLU A 46 -7.43 -19.29 -11.39
C GLU A 46 -8.87 -19.35 -11.94
N LEU A 47 -9.71 -18.39 -11.55
CA LEU A 47 -11.06 -18.24 -12.12
C LEU A 47 -10.90 -17.54 -13.47
N ASP A 48 -10.46 -18.32 -14.46
CA ASP A 48 -10.87 -18.11 -15.83
C ASP A 48 -12.37 -18.44 -15.91
N THR A 49 -13.20 -17.45 -15.61
CA THR A 49 -14.63 -17.50 -15.95
C THR A 49 -15.17 -16.09 -16.03
N GLY A 50 -15.51 -15.68 -17.25
CA GLY A 50 -16.07 -14.36 -17.53
C GLY A 50 -17.24 -13.99 -16.63
N ARG A 51 -17.32 -12.67 -16.37
CA ARG A 51 -18.26 -11.88 -15.54
C ARG A 51 -17.76 -11.58 -14.12
N ARG A 52 -17.15 -10.38 -14.00
CA ARG A 52 -16.98 -9.61 -12.74
C ARG A 52 -16.35 -10.41 -11.59
N GLY A 53 -15.18 -10.99 -11.84
CA GLY A 53 -14.29 -11.44 -10.76
C GLY A 53 -13.54 -10.24 -10.20
N THR A 54 -14.04 -9.65 -9.12
CA THR A 54 -13.23 -8.76 -8.27
C THR A 54 -12.18 -9.63 -7.58
N VAL A 55 -11.07 -9.87 -8.27
CA VAL A 55 -9.84 -10.29 -7.62
C VAL A 55 -9.40 -9.08 -6.83
N SER A 56 -9.65 -9.08 -5.51
CA SER A 56 -9.04 -8.10 -4.59
C SER A 56 -7.54 -8.40 -4.54
N THR A 57 -6.83 -8.07 -5.62
CA THR A 57 -5.37 -8.12 -5.68
C THR A 57 -4.88 -7.23 -4.55
N GLY A 58 -4.19 -7.81 -3.58
CA GLY A 58 -3.53 -7.07 -2.50
C GLY A 58 -2.04 -6.94 -2.81
N LEU A 59 -1.44 -5.82 -2.41
CA LEU A 59 0.01 -5.62 -2.51
C LEU A 59 0.59 -5.39 -1.12
N ASN A 60 1.82 -5.85 -0.91
CA ASN A 60 2.65 -5.44 0.22
C ASN A 60 3.54 -4.29 -0.23
N LEU A 61 3.46 -3.16 0.47
CA LEU A 61 4.34 -2.01 0.29
C LEU A 61 5.31 -1.95 1.46
N TYR A 62 6.60 -2.10 1.17
CA TYR A 62 7.67 -1.86 2.13
C TYR A 62 8.13 -0.42 1.98
N VAL A 63 8.10 0.33 3.06
CA VAL A 63 8.44 1.75 3.08
C VAL A 63 9.60 2.01 4.04
N PRO A 64 10.39 3.07 3.81
CA PRO A 64 11.39 3.50 4.78
C PRO A 64 10.76 3.75 6.16
N PRO A 65 11.51 3.55 7.24
CA PRO A 65 10.99 3.73 8.60
C PRO A 65 10.56 5.17 8.82
N GLY A 66 9.45 5.37 9.53
CA GLY A 66 8.92 6.71 9.81
C GLY A 66 8.15 7.32 8.63
N SER A 67 7.72 6.49 7.69
CA SER A 67 6.87 6.91 6.56
C SER A 67 5.58 7.59 6.99
N GLY A 68 5.04 7.25 8.17
CA GLY A 68 3.82 7.86 8.72
C GLY A 68 2.56 7.52 7.92
N LEU A 69 2.57 6.42 7.16
CA LEU A 69 1.39 5.95 6.44
C LEU A 69 0.31 5.46 7.41
N THR A 70 -0.93 5.76 7.09
CA THR A 70 -2.12 5.39 7.88
C THR A 70 -3.23 4.90 6.94
N PRO A 71 -4.28 4.23 7.43
CA PRO A 71 -5.41 3.79 6.59
C PRO A 71 -6.10 4.89 5.77
N ASN A 72 -5.95 6.15 6.16
CA ASN A 72 -6.54 7.29 5.44
C ASN A 72 -5.69 7.72 4.23
N HIS A 73 -4.51 7.13 4.06
CA HIS A 73 -3.66 7.41 2.92
C HIS A 73 -4.07 6.59 1.70
N ARG A 74 -3.97 7.25 0.56
CA ARG A 74 -3.94 6.64 -0.76
C ARG A 74 -2.51 6.63 -1.26
N VAL A 75 -2.18 5.60 -2.02
CA VAL A 75 -0.87 5.40 -2.62
C VAL A 75 -1.06 5.23 -4.12
N ARG A 76 -0.35 6.05 -4.90
CA ARG A 76 -0.20 5.88 -6.34
C ARG A 76 1.14 5.25 -6.64
N LEU A 77 1.12 4.12 -7.34
CA LEU A 77 2.31 3.42 -7.80
C LEU A 77 2.84 4.05 -9.10
N PRO A 78 4.09 3.75 -9.52
CA PRO A 78 4.67 4.29 -10.75
C PRO A 78 3.90 3.94 -12.03
N ASP A 79 3.14 2.84 -12.04
CA ASP A 79 2.26 2.46 -13.14
C ASP A 79 0.97 3.31 -13.22
N GLY A 80 0.79 4.24 -12.28
CA GLY A 80 -0.35 5.13 -12.19
C GLY A 80 -1.55 4.56 -11.43
N THR A 81 -1.51 3.30 -10.99
CA THR A 81 -2.60 2.67 -10.24
C THR A 81 -2.70 3.25 -8.82
N VAL A 82 -3.94 3.36 -8.31
CA VAL A 82 -4.22 3.92 -6.99
C VAL A 82 -4.72 2.84 -6.04
N TRP A 83 -4.15 2.86 -4.84
CA TRP A 83 -4.35 1.86 -3.81
C TRP A 83 -4.69 2.53 -2.48
N SER A 84 -5.50 1.86 -1.67
CA SER A 84 -5.75 2.25 -0.29
C SER A 84 -4.77 1.54 0.63
N VAL A 85 -4.23 2.27 1.61
CA VAL A 85 -3.60 1.63 2.77
C VAL A 85 -4.66 0.87 3.56
N VAL A 86 -4.36 -0.37 3.92
CA VAL A 86 -5.21 -1.23 4.75
C VAL A 86 -4.47 -1.56 6.03
N GLY A 87 -5.17 -1.38 7.15
CA GLY A 87 -4.63 -1.67 8.47
C GLY A 87 -3.54 -0.72 8.94
N HIS A 88 -2.96 -1.04 10.10
CA HIS A 88 -1.81 -0.30 10.62
C HIS A 88 -0.51 -0.84 10.00
N PRO A 89 0.47 0.02 9.71
CA PRO A 89 1.80 -0.42 9.31
C PRO A 89 2.37 -1.42 10.32
N ALA A 90 2.84 -2.56 9.84
CA ALA A 90 3.63 -3.49 10.63
C ALA A 90 5.04 -2.91 10.78
N LEU A 91 5.36 -2.51 12.02
CA LEU A 91 6.68 -2.02 12.39
C LEU A 91 7.62 -3.21 12.60
N TRP A 92 8.59 -3.38 11.69
CA TRP A 92 9.58 -4.43 11.82
C TRP A 92 10.74 -3.95 12.69
N GLN A 93 10.55 -3.95 14.02
CA GLN A 93 11.58 -3.59 14.97
C GLN A 93 12.15 -4.84 15.66
N SER A 94 13.46 -5.06 15.53
CA SER A 94 14.16 -6.06 16.34
C SER A 94 14.31 -5.55 17.78
N PRO A 95 13.73 -6.21 18.80
CA PRO A 95 13.86 -5.79 20.19
C PRO A 95 15.27 -6.01 20.76
N PHE A 96 16.11 -6.82 20.10
CA PHE A 96 17.45 -7.16 20.57
C PHE A 96 18.56 -6.29 19.98
N THR A 97 18.35 -5.74 18.77
CA THR A 97 19.38 -4.97 18.05
C THR A 97 18.96 -3.53 17.74
N GLY A 98 17.69 -3.17 17.98
CA GLY A 98 17.14 -1.86 17.61
C GLY A 98 17.07 -1.63 16.10
N TRP A 99 17.37 -2.66 15.30
CA TRP A 99 17.39 -2.55 13.84
C TRP A 99 15.96 -2.40 13.31
N HIS A 100 15.74 -1.31 12.57
CA HIS A 100 14.46 -0.92 12.01
C HIS A 100 14.62 -0.66 10.50
N PRO A 101 14.62 -1.71 9.65
CA PRO A 101 14.90 -1.58 8.23
C PRO A 101 13.77 -0.91 7.42
N GLY A 102 12.57 -0.79 8.00
CA GLY A 102 11.41 -0.17 7.37
C GLY A 102 10.09 -0.69 7.93
N ASP A 103 9.00 -0.14 7.43
CA ASP A 103 7.63 -0.54 7.79
C ASP A 103 7.01 -1.32 6.64
N GLN A 104 6.15 -2.28 6.94
CA GLN A 104 5.33 -2.98 5.93
C GLN A 104 3.89 -2.48 6.02
N VAL A 105 3.33 -2.13 4.87
CA VAL A 105 1.97 -1.65 4.73
C VAL A 105 1.23 -2.55 3.74
N GLU A 106 0.03 -2.99 4.11
CA GLU A 106 -0.84 -3.70 3.18
C GLU A 106 -1.62 -2.69 2.34
N LEU A 107 -1.69 -2.94 1.04
CA LEU A 107 -2.43 -2.15 0.09
C LEU A 107 -3.57 -2.98 -0.51
N GLN A 108 -4.72 -2.35 -0.67
CA GLN A 108 -5.86 -2.90 -1.40
C GLN A 108 -6.25 -1.98 -2.55
N ARG A 109 -6.59 -2.59 -3.70
CA ARG A 109 -6.99 -1.82 -4.88
C ARG A 109 -8.27 -1.06 -4.58
N VAL A 110 -8.28 0.24 -4.88
CA VAL A 110 -9.52 1.02 -4.85
C VAL A 110 -10.28 0.71 -6.13
N GLU A 111 -11.40 0.00 -6.01
CA GLU A 111 -12.37 -0.09 -7.10
C GLU A 111 -13.18 1.20 -7.09
N GLY A 112 -13.14 1.94 -8.21
CA GLY A 112 -13.89 3.15 -8.46
C GLY A 112 -14.37 3.16 -9.89
#